data_AF-A0A3P1YKY0-F1
#
_entry.id   AF-A0A3P1YKY0-F1
#
_cell.length_a   1.000
_cell.length_b   1.000
_cell.length_c   1.000
_cell.angle_alpha   90.00
_cell.angle_beta   90.00
_cell.angle_gamma   90.00
#
_symmetry.space_group_name_H-M   'P 1'
#
loop_
_entity.id
_entity.type
_entity.pdbx_description
1 polymer ?
#
loop_
_entity_poly.entity_id
_entity_poly.type
_entity_poly.pdbx_seq_one_letter_code
_entity_poly.pdbx_strand_id
1 'polypeptide(L)'
;MEISAKQKEFIRFCVVGGLATGIHYGIYLLLNKVMNTTIAFSIGYIISFFANFLLSNYFTFKTKPSAKKGFGFAGSHLINYVLQVGFLNLFLYAGIPENIAPLPVYAITIPINFVLVRTVLKSKRL
;
A
#
# COMPACT_ATOMS: atom_id res chain seq x y z
N MET A 1 -4.53 -20.92 -23.04
CA MET A 1 -3.42 -20.77 -22.08
C MET A 1 -4.00 -20.94 -20.67
N GLU A 2 -3.71 -22.04 -19.99
CA GLU A 2 -4.22 -22.25 -18.62
C GLU A 2 -3.43 -21.40 -17.61
N ILE A 3 -4.12 -20.49 -16.93
CA ILE A 3 -3.52 -19.64 -15.91
C ILE A 3 -3.37 -20.46 -14.62
N SER A 4 -2.14 -20.64 -14.16
CA SER A 4 -1.84 -21.37 -12.91
C SER A 4 -2.40 -20.66 -11.67
N ALA A 5 -2.60 -21.39 -10.57
CA ALA A 5 -3.11 -20.84 -9.32
C ALA A 5 -2.25 -19.68 -8.77
N LYS A 6 -0.91 -19.79 -8.87
CA LYS A 6 0.04 -18.74 -8.46
C LYS A 6 -0.08 -17.48 -9.32
N GLN A 7 -0.33 -17.62 -10.62
CA GLN A 7 -0.55 -16.48 -11.51
C GLN A 7 -1.89 -15.79 -11.20
N LYS A 8 -2.95 -16.55 -10.88
CA LYS A 8 -4.24 -15.97 -10.46
C LYS A 8 -4.13 -15.19 -9.14
N GLU A 9 -3.35 -15.69 -8.18
CA GLU A 9 -3.08 -14.98 -6.92
C GLU A 9 -2.30 -13.68 -7.14
N PHE A 10 -1.27 -13.71 -7.98
CA PHE A 10 -0.50 -12.53 -8.33
C PHE A 10 -1.37 -11.46 -9.02
N ILE A 11 -2.22 -11.86 -9.98
CA ILE A 11 -3.16 -10.95 -10.65
C ILE A 11 -4.12 -10.33 -9.63
N ARG A 12 -4.71 -11.11 -8.73
CA ARG A 12 -5.59 -10.59 -7.67
C ARG A 12 -4.86 -9.63 -6.73
N PHE A 13 -3.61 -9.93 -6.39
CA PHE A 13 -2.77 -9.03 -5.58
C PHE A 13 -2.54 -7.69 -6.31
N CYS A 14 -2.21 -7.71 -7.61
CA CYS A 14 -2.07 -6.50 -8.40
C CYS A 14 -3.38 -5.70 -8.49
N VAL A 15 -4.52 -6.37 -8.67
CA VAL A 15 -5.85 -5.72 -8.71
C VAL A 15 -6.18 -5.07 -7.38
N VAL A 16 -6.04 -5.80 -6.26
CA VAL A 16 -6.35 -5.26 -4.93
C VAL A 16 -5.36 -4.17 -4.52
N GLY A 17 -4.07 -4.35 -4.81
CA GLY A 17 -3.05 -3.32 -4.58
C GLY A 17 -3.32 -2.06 -5.39
N GLY A 18 -3.65 -2.19 -6.69
CA GLY A 18 -4.00 -1.07 -7.54
C GLY A 18 -5.26 -0.34 -7.06
N LEU A 19 -6.29 -1.07 -6.63
CA LEU A 19 -7.49 -0.48 -6.05
C LEU A 19 -7.18 0.27 -4.74
N ALA A 20 -6.36 -0.31 -3.86
CA ALA A 20 -5.93 0.35 -2.64
C ALA A 20 -5.15 1.64 -2.92
N THR A 21 -4.21 1.62 -3.87
CA THR A 21 -3.50 2.82 -4.31
C THR A 21 -4.45 3.87 -4.89
N GLY A 22 -5.45 3.46 -5.68
CA GLY A 22 -6.48 4.36 -6.19
C GLY A 22 -7.31 5.00 -5.07
N ILE A 23 -7.72 4.22 -4.06
CA ILE A 23 -8.41 4.72 -2.87
C ILE A 23 -7.53 5.71 -2.11
N HIS A 24 -6.26 5.37 -1.90
CA HIS A 24 -5.31 6.26 -1.23
C HIS A 24 -5.22 7.59 -1.94
N TYR A 25 -4.90 7.56 -3.24
CA TYR A 25 -4.68 8.77 -4.01
C TYR A 25 -5.97 9.60 -4.16
N GLY A 26 -7.12 8.96 -4.34
CA GLY A 26 -8.42 9.64 -4.41
C GLY A 26 -8.75 10.37 -3.11
N ILE A 27 -8.61 9.71 -1.95
CA ILE A 27 -8.82 10.33 -0.64
C ILE A 27 -7.82 11.46 -0.42
N TYR A 28 -6.55 11.22 -0.74
CA TYR A 28 -5.50 12.23 -0.66
C TYR A 28 -5.89 13.49 -1.45
N LEU A 29 -6.25 13.37 -2.73
CA LEU A 29 -6.62 14.51 -3.56
C LEU A 29 -7.85 15.28 -3.04
N LEU A 30 -8.82 14.58 -2.45
CA LEU A 30 -10.00 15.22 -1.87
C LEU A 30 -9.65 16.00 -0.60
N LEU A 31 -8.90 15.39 0.31
CA LEU A 31 -8.54 15.98 1.59
C LEU A 31 -7.48 17.08 1.44
N ASN A 32 -6.54 16.95 0.50
CA ASN A 32 -5.46 17.92 0.25
C ASN A 32 -6.00 19.32 -0.12
N LYS A 33 -7.26 19.42 -0.56
CA LYS A 33 -7.91 20.71 -0.83
C LYS A 33 -8.20 21.53 0.42
N VAL A 34 -8.25 20.89 1.59
CA VAL A 34 -8.76 21.50 2.83
C VAL A 34 -7.84 21.28 4.04
N MET A 35 -6.76 20.51 3.90
CA MET A 35 -5.82 20.24 4.99
C MET A 35 -4.39 20.06 4.50
N ASN A 36 -3.46 20.01 5.45
CA ASN A 36 -2.04 19.78 5.19
C ASN A 36 -1.80 18.51 4.37
N THR A 37 -0.89 18.62 3.41
CA THR A 37 -0.52 17.60 2.43
C THR A 37 -0.13 16.27 3.04
N THR A 38 0.75 16.30 4.05
CA THR A 38 1.16 15.08 4.76
C THR A 38 -0.01 14.48 5.53
N ILE A 39 -0.85 15.29 6.18
CA ILE A 39 -2.04 14.79 6.92
C ILE A 39 -3.04 14.14 5.97
N ALA A 40 -3.38 14.79 4.86
CA ALA A 40 -4.26 14.25 3.83
C ALA A 40 -3.73 12.92 3.29
N PHE A 41 -2.43 12.86 3.03
CA PHE A 41 -1.77 11.66 2.51
C PHE A 41 -1.79 10.52 3.53
N SER A 42 -1.56 10.81 4.80
CA SER A 42 -1.62 9.83 5.90
C SER A 42 -3.01 9.26 6.10
N ILE A 43 -4.06 10.09 6.06
CA ILE A 43 -5.44 9.62 6.18
C ILE A 43 -5.79 8.70 5.01
N GLY A 44 -5.44 9.08 3.78
CA GLY A 44 -5.63 8.23 2.62
C GLY A 44 -4.86 6.91 2.71
N TYR A 45 -3.65 6.91 3.29
CA TYR A 45 -2.88 5.69 3.51
C TYR A 45 -3.58 4.77 4.51
N ILE A 46 -4.05 5.30 5.64
CA ILE A 46 -4.72 4.51 6.67
C ILE A 46 -6.00 3.87 6.12
N ILE A 47 -6.83 4.65 5.42
CA ILE A 47 -8.08 4.13 4.84
C ILE A 47 -7.79 3.07 3.77
N SER A 48 -6.84 3.34 2.87
CA SER A 48 -6.46 2.36 1.84
C SER A 48 -5.84 1.09 2.44
N PHE A 49 -5.09 1.20 3.54
CA PHE A 49 -4.53 0.06 4.25
C PHE A 49 -5.63 -0.88 4.75
N PHE A 50 -6.68 -0.35 5.39
CA PHE A 50 -7.81 -1.17 5.84
C PHE A 50 -8.56 -1.80 4.67
N ALA A 51 -8.81 -1.05 3.59
CA ALA A 51 -9.43 -1.58 2.38
C ALA A 51 -8.58 -2.72 1.77
N ASN A 52 -7.27 -2.51 1.64
CA ASN A 52 -6.31 -3.48 1.15
C ASN A 52 -6.29 -4.74 2.02
N PHE A 53 -6.29 -4.58 3.34
CA PHE A 53 -6.27 -5.70 4.28
C PHE A 53 -7.53 -6.56 4.15
N LEU A 54 -8.72 -5.94 4.11
CA LEU A 54 -9.99 -6.65 3.96
C LEU A 54 -10.05 -7.37 2.61
N LEU A 55 -9.79 -6.67 1.51
CA LEU A 55 -9.83 -7.25 0.17
C LEU A 55 -8.76 -8.34 -0.02
N SER A 56 -7.55 -8.13 0.50
CA SER A 56 -6.50 -9.15 0.41
C SER A 56 -6.86 -10.42 1.16
N ASN A 57 -7.42 -10.31 2.38
CA ASN A 57 -7.79 -11.49 3.17
C ASN A 57 -9.02 -12.22 2.60
N TYR A 58 -10.10 -11.49 2.28
CA TYR A 58 -11.36 -12.11 1.87
C TYR A 58 -11.41 -12.46 0.38
N PHE A 59 -10.85 -11.62 -0.48
CA PHE A 59 -10.96 -11.78 -1.94
C PHE A 59 -9.71 -12.40 -2.57
N THR A 60 -8.51 -11.93 -2.20
CA THR A 60 -7.26 -12.41 -2.82
C THR A 60 -6.87 -13.80 -2.31
N PHE A 61 -6.72 -13.95 -0.99
CA PHE A 61 -6.16 -15.17 -0.39
C PHE A 61 -7.21 -16.12 0.19
N LYS A 62 -8.44 -15.66 0.44
CA LYS A 62 -9.52 -16.45 1.07
C LYS A 62 -9.07 -17.15 2.37
N THR A 63 -8.21 -16.48 3.14
CA THR A 63 -7.61 -17.04 4.36
C THR A 63 -8.28 -16.48 5.61
N LYS A 64 -8.34 -17.26 6.70
CA LYS A 64 -8.55 -16.71 8.04
C LYS A 64 -7.28 -15.95 8.45
N PRO A 65 -7.32 -14.63 8.70
CA PRO A 65 -6.12 -13.88 9.08
C PRO A 65 -5.55 -14.47 10.37
N SER A 66 -4.34 -15.01 10.33
CA SER A 66 -3.62 -15.41 11.55
C SER A 66 -2.96 -14.17 12.16
N ALA A 67 -3.05 -14.01 13.48
CA ALA A 67 -2.51 -12.84 14.17
C ALA A 67 -1.04 -12.57 13.79
N LYS A 68 -0.23 -13.63 13.73
CA LYS A 68 1.21 -13.55 13.41
C LYS A 68 1.50 -13.03 11.99
N LYS A 69 0.71 -13.44 10.98
CA LYS A 69 0.84 -12.93 9.61
C LYS A 69 0.24 -11.53 9.46
N GLY A 70 -0.81 -11.22 10.23
CA GLY A 70 -1.39 -9.88 10.32
C GLY A 70 -0.39 -8.86 10.88
N PHE A 71 0.31 -9.19 11.97
CA PHE A 71 1.36 -8.34 12.53
C PHE A 71 2.51 -8.11 11.55
N GLY A 72 2.94 -9.16 10.84
CA GLY A 72 3.96 -9.02 9.80
C GLY A 72 3.53 -8.11 8.64
N PHE A 73 2.28 -8.24 8.19
CA PHE A 73 1.69 -7.38 7.16
C PHE A 73 1.60 -5.92 7.62
N ALA A 74 1.10 -5.69 8.83
CA ALA A 74 1.00 -4.36 9.43
C ALA A 74 2.38 -3.72 9.62
N GLY A 75 3.37 -4.47 10.11
CA GLY A 75 4.75 -4.00 10.25
C GLY A 75 5.39 -3.61 8.92
N SER A 76 5.17 -4.42 7.87
CA SER A 76 5.63 -4.08 6.51
C SER A 76 5.00 -2.78 6.02
N HIS A 77 3.70 -2.59 6.25
CA HIS A 77 3.00 -1.36 5.88
C HIS A 77 3.41 -0.17 6.74
N LEU A 78 3.83 -0.36 7.98
CA LEU A 78 4.38 0.73 8.80
C LEU A 78 5.70 1.23 8.23
N ILE A 79 6.62 0.33 7.87
CA ILE A 79 7.89 0.68 7.21
C ILE A 79 7.59 1.39 5.89
N ASN A 80 6.68 0.83 5.10
CA ASN A 80 6.27 1.42 3.83
C ASN A 80 5.67 2.82 4.00
N TYR A 81 4.85 3.03 5.02
CA TYR A 81 4.26 4.34 5.33
C TYR A 81 5.32 5.39 5.65
N VAL A 82 6.30 5.04 6.49
CA VAL A 82 7.41 5.95 6.83
C VAL A 82 8.20 6.32 5.58
N LEU A 83 8.49 5.35 4.71
CA LEU A 83 9.14 5.63 3.42
C LEU A 83 8.28 6.54 2.55
N GLN A 84 6.97 6.29 2.46
CA GLN A 84 6.08 7.10 1.63
C GLN A 84 6.01 8.55 2.11
N VAL A 85 5.84 8.78 3.41
CA VAL A 85 5.83 10.14 3.97
C VAL A 85 7.19 10.81 3.80
N GLY A 86 8.29 10.08 3.99
CA GLY A 86 9.64 10.59 3.77
C GLY A 86 9.87 11.04 2.32
N PHE A 87 9.55 10.18 1.35
CA PHE A 87 9.66 10.53 -0.08
C PHE A 87 8.68 11.63 -0.50
N LEU A 88 7.45 11.63 0.04
CA LEU A 88 6.49 12.69 -0.23
C LEU A 88 7.09 14.05 0.17
N ASN A 89 7.55 14.19 1.41
CA ASN A 89 8.12 15.44 1.90
C ASN A 89 9.42 15.81 1.15
N LEU A 90 10.24 14.82 0.76
CA LEU A 90 11.41 15.05 -0.10
C LEU A 90 11.01 15.65 -1.45
N PHE A 91 10.00 15.10 -2.11
CA PHE A 91 9.54 15.58 -3.42
C PHE A 91 8.86 16.95 -3.33
N LEU A 92 8.07 17.19 -2.28
CA LEU A 92 7.51 18.51 -2.01
C LEU A 92 8.62 19.55 -1.79
N TYR A 93 9.64 19.20 -1.00
CA TYR A 93 10.81 20.05 -0.78
C TYR A 93 11.57 20.34 -2.08
N ALA A 94 11.64 19.37 -2.99
CA ALA A 94 12.22 19.53 -4.33
C ALA A 94 11.34 20.34 -5.30
N GLY A 95 10.18 20.85 -4.85
CA GLY A 95 9.27 21.67 -5.66
C GLY A 95 8.32 20.88 -6.55
N ILE A 96 8.20 19.55 -6.37
CA ILE A 96 7.20 18.77 -7.10
C ILE A 96 5.80 19.16 -6.60
N PRO A 97 4.86 19.50 -7.50
CA PRO A 97 3.50 19.84 -7.12
C PRO A 97 2.81 18.73 -6.31
N GLU A 98 2.04 19.12 -5.31
CA GLU A 98 1.40 18.20 -4.35
C GLU A 98 0.54 17.13 -5.04
N ASN A 99 -0.20 17.52 -6.08
CA ASN A 99 -1.01 16.58 -6.86
C ASN A 99 -0.19 15.50 -7.58
N ILE A 100 1.06 15.80 -7.95
CA ILE A 100 1.94 14.88 -8.71
C ILE A 100 2.90 14.14 -7.78
N ALA A 101 3.30 14.73 -6.65
CA ALA A 101 4.28 14.17 -5.72
C ALA A 101 4.00 12.72 -5.26
N PRO A 102 2.75 12.27 -5.03
CA PRO A 102 2.44 10.87 -4.75
C PRO A 102 2.86 9.87 -5.83
N LEU A 103 2.88 10.25 -7.11
CA LEU A 103 3.15 9.32 -8.20
C LEU A 103 4.57 8.71 -8.14
N PRO A 104 5.66 9.51 -8.05
CA PRO A 104 6.99 8.94 -7.84
C PRO A 104 7.14 8.24 -6.48
N VAL A 105 6.41 8.67 -5.43
CA VAL A 105 6.36 7.95 -4.14
C VAL A 105 5.85 6.54 -4.34
N TYR A 106 4.73 6.36 -5.04
CA TYR A 106 4.15 5.05 -5.32
C TYR A 106 5.07 4.19 -6.19
N ALA A 107 5.67 4.78 -7.22
CA ALA A 107 6.60 4.07 -8.11
C ALA A 107 7.78 3.44 -7.35
N ILE A 108 8.29 4.10 -6.30
CA ILE A 108 9.40 3.62 -5.47
C ILE A 108 8.91 2.66 -4.39
N THR A 109 7.87 3.05 -3.66
CA THR A 109 7.49 2.36 -2.41
C THR A 109 6.65 1.11 -2.63
N ILE A 110 5.86 1.03 -3.71
CA ILE A 110 5.06 -0.17 -4.01
C ILE A 110 5.97 -1.40 -4.23
N PRO A 111 7.03 -1.36 -5.07
CA PRO A 111 7.97 -2.46 -5.21
C PRO A 111 8.64 -2.85 -3.88
N ILE A 112 9.03 -1.87 -3.06
CA ILE A 112 9.65 -2.11 -1.75
C ILE A 112 8.66 -2.84 -0.82
N ASN A 113 7.42 -2.35 -0.74
CA ASN A 113 6.38 -2.97 0.09
C ASN A 113 6.10 -4.41 -0.35
N PHE A 114 6.08 -4.67 -1.66
CA PHE A 114 5.93 -6.03 -2.18
C PHE A 114 7.05 -6.96 -1.67
N VAL A 115 8.30 -6.52 -1.71
CA VAL A 115 9.43 -7.30 -1.20
C VAL A 115 9.31 -7.53 0.31
N LEU A 116 8.96 -6.50 1.08
CA LEU A 116 8.78 -6.58 2.54
C LEU A 116 7.67 -7.58 2.90
N VAL A 117 6.46 -7.38 2.37
CA VAL A 117 5.30 -8.24 2.62
C VAL A 117 5.59 -9.68 2.18
N ARG A 118 6.20 -9.88 1.01
CA ARG A 118 6.56 -11.22 0.52
C ARG A 118 7.57 -11.91 1.44
N THR A 119 8.58 -11.19 1.92
CA THR A 119 9.63 -11.76 2.80
C THR A 119 9.05 -12.13 4.15
N VAL A 120 8.22 -11.26 4.72
CA VAL A 120 7.59 -11.47 6.01
C VAL A 120 6.59 -12.64 5.95
N LEU A 121 5.73 -12.68 4.93
CA LEU A 121 4.72 -13.74 4.80
C LEU A 121 5.29 -15.10 4.39
N LYS A 122 6.46 -15.16 3.75
CA LYS A 122 7.14 -16.42 3.37
C LYS A 122 8.21 -16.87 4.37
N SER A 123 8.46 -16.10 5.43
CA SER A 123 9.41 -16.48 6.46
C SER A 123 8.92 -17.72 7.21
N LYS A 124 9.70 -18.81 7.20
CA LYS A 124 9.40 -20.04 7.97
C LYS A 124 9.43 -19.82 9.50
N ARG A 125 9.93 -18.67 9.97
CA ARG A 125 9.99 -18.30 11.39
C ARG A 125 8.70 -17.63 11.89
N LEU A 126 7.85 -17.14 10.97
CA LEU A 126 6.55 -16.51 11.26
C LEU A 126 5.40 -17.48 10.95
#